data_AF-G6XKK7-F1
#
_entry.id   AF-G6XKK7-F1
#
_cell.length_a   1.000
_cell.length_b   1.000
_cell.length_c   1.000
_cell.angle_alpha   90.00
_cell.angle_beta   90.00
_cell.angle_gamma   90.00
#
_symmetry.space_group_name_H-M   'P 1'
#
loop_
_entity.id
_entity.type
_entity.pdbx_description
1 polymer ?
#
loop_
_entity_poly.entity_id
_entity_poly.type
_entity_poly.pdbx_seq_one_letter_code
_entity_poly.pdbx_strand_id
1 'polypeptide(L)'
;MAGLKSSAHYDLTSGSNSITGGSAAQGLISSGGYYTINGELGYIAAGSYGDSSNPQDTLNSGVAIDLRNNTASSVSVLAGDQAGVTVYAGDQSGSFVGGLGDNVFLGSGKTGSWNVATGSGNDTILGTNGNSTIDGGTGDNLIYLGSGTNVVRSEGQDTIDGGGGVDTVTLLGGSSVVSLQNNATVYDTTGHNDVTVGSNSSITGGSSSTYFTTGSMSTISGGQNDTISASGDLEQIRGSGNNLSVGGSLTFLNGTGSTTITAGNATLFGASGQDIQYTGTSGTALYVAGDGSETIDASASKTAINAFAGTGDDTIIGGSAADTMVGGSGNATLTGGSGAANLFALVDGKAGGDYTITDFGSAAGNLVALYNYGLNSNTLQTVLNDATVSGGNTTIALSDNSKITFVGVTDLKTSNFTG
;
A
#
# COMPACT_ATOMS: atom_id res chain seq x y z
N MET A 1 -48.75 20.47 24.66
CA MET A 1 -48.50 20.24 23.22
C MET A 1 -47.80 21.46 22.67
N ALA A 2 -46.47 21.41 22.52
CA ALA A 2 -45.74 22.46 21.82
C ALA A 2 -46.11 22.34 20.33
N GLY A 3 -46.66 23.41 19.76
CA GLY A 3 -47.02 23.45 18.34
C GLY A 3 -45.77 23.23 17.48
N LEU A 4 -45.84 22.28 16.55
CA LEU A 4 -44.89 22.16 15.46
C LEU A 4 -44.83 23.53 14.76
N LYS A 5 -43.69 24.22 14.80
CA LYS A 5 -43.47 25.40 13.96
C LYS A 5 -43.63 24.96 12.50
N SER A 6 -44.53 25.59 11.75
CA SER A 6 -44.68 25.30 10.33
C SER A 6 -43.37 25.65 9.61
N SER A 7 -42.77 24.70 8.90
CA SER A 7 -41.69 24.97 7.96
C SER A 7 -42.18 25.90 6.85
N ALA A 8 -41.44 26.95 6.54
CA ALA A 8 -41.72 27.78 5.37
C ALA A 8 -41.24 27.05 4.11
N HIS A 9 -42.10 26.96 3.08
CA HIS A 9 -41.77 26.39 1.78
C HIS A 9 -41.64 27.51 0.74
N TYR A 10 -40.62 27.45 -0.11
CA TYR A 10 -40.33 28.42 -1.15
C TYR A 10 -40.16 27.71 -2.50
N ASP A 11 -40.99 28.06 -3.47
CA ASP A 11 -40.71 27.73 -4.87
C ASP A 11 -39.64 28.70 -5.37
N LEU A 12 -38.44 28.19 -5.60
CA LEU A 12 -37.30 29.00 -6.00
C LEU A 12 -37.40 29.34 -7.48
N THR A 13 -37.05 30.57 -7.82
CA THR A 13 -37.02 31.05 -9.20
C THR A 13 -35.59 31.27 -9.65
N SER A 14 -35.30 31.02 -10.93
CA SER A 14 -33.97 31.32 -11.48
C SER A 14 -33.67 32.81 -11.27
N GLY A 15 -32.51 33.09 -10.70
CA GLY A 15 -32.08 34.40 -10.24
C GLY A 15 -31.87 34.44 -8.72
N SER A 16 -32.10 35.62 -8.13
CA SER A 16 -31.86 35.88 -6.71
C SER A 16 -33.10 35.59 -5.88
N ASN A 17 -32.97 34.73 -4.87
CA ASN A 17 -34.02 34.37 -3.93
C ASN A 17 -33.64 34.91 -2.54
N SER A 18 -34.52 35.71 -1.92
CA SER A 18 -34.33 36.26 -0.58
C SER A 18 -35.23 35.52 0.42
N ILE A 19 -34.61 34.82 1.36
CA ILE A 19 -35.30 33.94 2.31
C ILE A 19 -35.41 34.63 3.66
N THR A 20 -36.66 34.89 4.07
CA THR A 20 -36.98 35.53 5.35
C THR A 20 -37.74 34.55 6.25
N GLY A 21 -37.01 33.65 6.90
CA GLY A 21 -37.57 32.69 7.84
C GLY A 21 -36.49 31.68 8.22
N GLY A 22 -36.17 31.57 9.51
CA GLY A 22 -34.99 30.83 9.99
C GLY A 22 -34.97 29.33 9.64
N SER A 23 -33.87 28.68 10.04
CA SER A 23 -33.32 27.32 9.76
C SER A 23 -34.20 26.15 9.30
N ALA A 24 -35.53 26.19 9.41
CA ALA A 24 -36.45 25.12 9.02
C ALA A 24 -37.12 25.35 7.64
N ALA A 25 -36.61 26.27 6.83
CA ALA A 25 -37.15 26.58 5.50
C ALA A 25 -36.71 25.56 4.42
N GLN A 26 -37.59 25.31 3.45
CA GLN A 26 -37.38 24.39 2.31
C GLN A 26 -37.54 25.12 0.98
N GLY A 27 -36.59 24.93 0.06
CA GLY A 27 -36.62 25.45 -1.31
C GLY A 27 -36.84 24.35 -2.33
N LEU A 28 -37.71 24.57 -3.32
CA LEU A 28 -37.93 23.65 -4.43
C LEU A 28 -37.49 24.29 -5.76
N ILE A 29 -36.68 23.58 -6.54
CA ILE A 29 -36.24 23.94 -7.89
C ILE A 29 -36.82 22.90 -8.86
N SER A 30 -37.68 23.34 -9.78
CA SER A 30 -38.36 22.48 -10.75
C SER A 30 -38.03 22.79 -12.22
N SER A 31 -37.09 23.69 -12.46
CA SER A 31 -36.64 24.06 -13.81
C SER A 31 -35.13 24.35 -13.84
N GLY A 32 -34.50 24.17 -15.00
CA GLY A 32 -33.08 24.51 -15.16
C GLY A 32 -32.83 26.01 -14.97
N GLY A 33 -31.65 26.38 -14.49
CA GLY A 33 -31.32 27.78 -14.22
C GLY A 33 -30.28 27.97 -13.13
N TYR A 34 -30.07 29.22 -12.75
CA TYR A 34 -29.09 29.63 -11.73
C TYR A 34 -29.82 30.26 -10.54
N TYR A 35 -29.59 29.76 -9.33
CA TYR A 35 -30.36 30.09 -8.14
C TYR A 35 -29.44 30.61 -7.04
N THR A 36 -29.40 31.92 -6.82
CA THR A 36 -28.70 32.51 -5.67
C THR A 36 -29.60 32.50 -4.45
N ILE A 37 -29.11 31.92 -3.36
CA ILE A 37 -29.82 31.82 -2.09
C ILE A 37 -29.25 32.85 -1.11
N ASN A 38 -30.05 33.86 -0.78
CA ASN A 38 -29.69 34.87 0.21
C ASN A 38 -30.53 34.69 1.48
N GLY A 39 -29.87 34.58 2.63
CA GLY A 39 -30.53 34.34 3.92
C GLY A 39 -30.45 32.88 4.37
N GLU A 40 -31.27 32.51 5.35
CA GLU A 40 -31.14 31.24 6.08
C GLU A 40 -32.06 30.16 5.48
N LEU A 41 -31.57 29.40 4.49
CA LEU A 41 -32.30 28.27 3.88
C LEU A 41 -31.55 26.96 4.07
N GLY A 42 -32.11 26.05 4.86
CA GLY A 42 -31.43 24.81 5.26
C GLY A 42 -31.66 23.61 4.33
N TYR A 43 -32.71 23.61 3.52
CA TYR A 43 -33.07 22.46 2.68
C TYR A 43 -33.43 22.91 1.28
N ILE A 44 -32.84 22.28 0.27
CA ILE A 44 -33.09 22.55 -1.15
C ILE A 44 -33.28 21.22 -1.88
N ALA A 45 -34.39 21.09 -2.58
CA ALA A 45 -34.63 19.98 -3.49
C ALA A 45 -34.62 20.49 -4.94
N ALA A 46 -33.84 19.86 -5.81
CA ALA A 46 -33.83 20.13 -7.24
C ALA A 46 -34.32 18.88 -7.99
N GLY A 47 -35.43 19.03 -8.70
CA GLY A 47 -36.06 17.93 -9.42
C GLY A 47 -37.42 18.35 -9.91
N SER A 48 -37.96 17.61 -10.88
CA SER A 48 -39.27 17.91 -11.42
C SER A 48 -40.37 17.15 -10.67
N TYR A 49 -41.54 17.78 -10.56
CA TYR A 49 -42.74 17.20 -10.00
C TYR A 49 -43.57 16.64 -11.16
N GLY A 50 -43.40 15.35 -11.46
CA GLY A 50 -44.30 14.67 -12.38
C GLY A 50 -45.72 14.67 -11.79
N ASP A 51 -46.72 15.11 -12.57
CA ASP A 51 -48.10 14.87 -12.17
C ASP A 51 -48.46 13.38 -12.36
N SER A 52 -49.54 12.92 -11.74
CA SER A 52 -49.98 11.51 -11.82
C SER A 52 -50.33 11.03 -13.23
N SER A 53 -50.40 11.92 -14.22
CA SER A 53 -50.70 11.64 -15.61
C SER A 53 -49.46 11.61 -16.52
N ASN A 54 -48.33 12.16 -16.06
CA ASN A 54 -47.03 12.05 -16.72
C ASN A 54 -45.88 11.90 -15.70
N PRO A 55 -45.64 10.68 -15.18
CA PRO A 55 -44.65 10.42 -14.13
C PRO A 55 -43.18 10.46 -14.60
N GLN A 56 -42.90 10.98 -15.80
CA GLN A 56 -41.59 10.91 -16.49
C GLN A 56 -41.11 12.27 -16.97
N ASP A 57 -41.12 13.28 -16.10
CA ASP A 57 -40.37 14.51 -16.37
C ASP A 57 -39.28 14.57 -15.31
N THR A 58 -38.18 13.85 -15.53
CA THR A 58 -36.96 14.12 -14.77
C THR A 58 -36.45 15.48 -15.23
N LEU A 59 -35.98 16.31 -14.29
CA LEU A 59 -35.37 17.56 -14.67
C LEU A 59 -34.18 17.21 -15.59
N ASN A 60 -34.11 17.85 -16.76
CA ASN A 60 -33.16 17.52 -17.82
C ASN A 60 -32.39 18.75 -18.31
N SER A 61 -32.38 19.80 -17.48
CA SER A 61 -31.78 21.08 -17.77
C SER A 61 -30.97 21.49 -16.55
N GLY A 62 -29.69 21.78 -16.75
CA GLY A 62 -28.76 21.96 -15.65
C GLY A 62 -29.20 23.01 -14.63
N VAL A 63 -28.99 22.67 -13.36
CA VAL A 63 -29.27 23.53 -12.21
C VAL A 63 -27.97 23.98 -11.57
N ALA A 64 -27.84 25.28 -11.33
CA ALA A 64 -26.77 25.86 -10.54
C ALA A 64 -27.33 26.50 -9.27
N ILE A 65 -26.85 26.07 -8.10
CA ILE A 65 -27.28 26.55 -6.79
C ILE A 65 -26.12 27.29 -6.14
N ASP A 66 -26.29 28.59 -5.92
CA ASP A 66 -25.29 29.45 -5.31
C ASP A 66 -25.62 29.74 -3.86
N LEU A 67 -24.86 29.09 -2.97
CA LEU A 67 -25.05 29.15 -1.53
C LEU A 67 -24.06 30.11 -0.85
N ARG A 68 -23.27 30.89 -1.59
CA ARG A 68 -22.24 31.77 -1.00
C ARG A 68 -22.81 32.88 -0.12
N ASN A 69 -24.07 33.26 -0.33
CA ASN A 69 -24.81 34.23 0.48
C ASN A 69 -25.81 33.58 1.46
N ASN A 70 -25.84 32.25 1.52
CA ASN A 70 -26.70 31.51 2.44
C ASN A 70 -26.09 31.58 3.85
N THR A 71 -26.90 31.97 4.83
CA THR A 71 -26.48 32.17 6.21
C THR A 71 -26.84 31.02 7.14
N ALA A 72 -27.44 29.94 6.62
CA ALA A 72 -27.68 28.72 7.38
C ALA A 72 -26.34 28.09 7.79
N SER A 73 -26.26 27.58 9.01
CA SER A 73 -25.06 26.87 9.49
C SER A 73 -24.86 25.53 8.78
N SER A 74 -25.94 24.93 8.28
CA SER A 74 -25.93 23.69 7.51
C SER A 74 -26.99 23.73 6.41
N VAL A 75 -26.65 23.23 5.22
CA VAL A 75 -27.56 23.14 4.06
C VAL A 75 -27.58 21.71 3.52
N SER A 76 -28.77 21.17 3.27
CA SER A 76 -28.97 19.91 2.55
C SER A 76 -29.50 20.19 1.15
N VAL A 77 -28.78 19.73 0.14
CA VAL A 77 -29.16 19.78 -1.28
C VAL A 77 -29.40 18.35 -1.75
N LEU A 78 -30.61 18.07 -2.19
CA LEU A 78 -30.98 16.80 -2.82
C LEU A 78 -31.40 17.06 -4.27
N ALA A 79 -30.64 16.50 -5.20
CA ALA A 79 -30.90 16.62 -6.63
C ALA A 79 -31.32 15.28 -7.24
N GLY A 80 -32.28 15.35 -8.17
CA GLY A 80 -32.69 14.26 -9.05
C GLY A 80 -32.69 14.70 -10.52
N ASP A 81 -31.78 15.60 -10.88
CA ASP A 81 -31.62 16.15 -12.23
C ASP A 81 -30.76 15.21 -13.09
N GLN A 82 -31.17 14.95 -14.32
CA GLN A 82 -30.42 14.13 -15.27
C GLN A 82 -29.32 14.92 -15.98
N ALA A 83 -29.44 16.26 -16.04
CA ALA A 83 -28.43 17.12 -16.66
C ALA A 83 -27.26 17.47 -15.72
N GLY A 84 -27.32 17.05 -14.46
CA GLY A 84 -26.34 17.35 -13.42
C GLY A 84 -26.57 18.69 -12.73
N VAL A 85 -26.11 18.78 -11.47
CA VAL A 85 -26.26 19.96 -10.61
C VAL A 85 -24.92 20.54 -10.23
N THR A 86 -24.78 21.86 -10.37
CA THR A 86 -23.66 22.64 -9.84
C THR A 86 -24.03 23.28 -8.51
N VAL A 87 -23.23 23.07 -7.47
CA VAL A 87 -23.36 23.73 -6.17
C VAL A 87 -22.14 24.62 -5.89
N TYR A 88 -22.36 25.91 -5.68
CA TYR A 88 -21.34 26.83 -5.15
C TYR A 88 -21.49 26.92 -3.63
N ALA A 89 -20.62 26.24 -2.89
CA ALA A 89 -20.67 26.28 -1.43
C ALA A 89 -20.16 27.62 -0.88
N GLY A 90 -20.72 28.04 0.26
CA GLY A 90 -20.14 29.07 1.12
C GLY A 90 -19.40 28.44 2.30
N ASP A 91 -19.24 29.19 3.39
CA ASP A 91 -18.50 28.75 4.59
C ASP A 91 -19.31 27.82 5.51
N GLN A 92 -20.57 27.59 5.19
CA GLN A 92 -21.45 26.66 5.88
C GLN A 92 -21.09 25.20 5.60
N SER A 93 -21.48 24.34 6.54
CA SER A 93 -21.44 22.88 6.36
C SER A 93 -22.67 22.41 5.58
N GLY A 94 -22.71 21.13 5.21
CA GLY A 94 -23.91 20.61 4.57
C GLY A 94 -23.82 19.20 4.01
N SER A 95 -24.81 18.88 3.17
CA SER A 95 -24.81 17.68 2.35
C SER A 95 -25.28 18.02 0.94
N PHE A 96 -24.65 17.39 -0.05
CA PHE A 96 -25.04 17.44 -1.44
C PHE A 96 -25.20 16.03 -1.99
N VAL A 97 -26.37 15.73 -2.55
CA VAL A 97 -26.65 14.48 -3.28
C VAL A 97 -27.02 14.85 -4.71
N GLY A 98 -26.19 14.47 -5.70
CA GLY A 98 -26.34 14.83 -7.12
C GLY A 98 -27.27 13.91 -7.91
N GLY A 99 -27.13 12.60 -7.71
CA GLY A 99 -27.95 11.59 -8.36
C GLY A 99 -27.38 11.16 -9.71
N LEU A 100 -27.91 11.73 -10.80
CA LEU A 100 -27.50 11.42 -12.18
C LEU A 100 -26.77 12.62 -12.82
N GLY A 101 -26.20 12.39 -14.00
CA GLY A 101 -25.55 13.44 -14.79
C GLY A 101 -24.21 13.89 -14.21
N ASP A 102 -23.54 14.80 -14.92
CA ASP A 102 -22.23 15.32 -14.49
C ASP A 102 -22.45 16.45 -13.47
N ASN A 103 -22.27 16.14 -12.19
CA ASN A 103 -22.46 17.06 -11.07
C ASN A 103 -21.18 17.80 -10.73
N VAL A 104 -21.33 19.01 -10.20
CA VAL A 104 -20.20 19.86 -9.84
C VAL A 104 -20.39 20.41 -8.43
N PHE A 105 -19.46 20.14 -7.52
CA PHE A 105 -19.40 20.76 -6.20
C PHE A 105 -18.20 21.71 -6.11
N LEU A 106 -18.46 23.00 -5.86
CA LEU A 106 -17.46 24.07 -5.83
C LEU A 106 -17.35 24.68 -4.43
N GLY A 107 -16.47 24.13 -3.61
CA GLY A 107 -16.19 24.54 -2.23
C GLY A 107 -14.75 25.02 -1.96
N SER A 108 -13.92 25.14 -3.00
CA SER A 108 -12.51 25.55 -2.83
C SER A 108 -12.37 26.86 -2.03
N GLY A 109 -11.51 26.82 -1.00
CA GLY A 109 -11.24 27.95 -0.11
C GLY A 109 -12.32 28.23 0.95
N LYS A 110 -13.39 27.43 1.02
CA LYS A 110 -14.44 27.52 2.05
C LYS A 110 -14.12 26.68 3.27
N THR A 111 -14.75 26.94 4.41
CA THR A 111 -14.39 26.28 5.68
C THR A 111 -15.35 25.18 6.16
N GLY A 112 -16.55 25.09 5.59
CA GLY A 112 -17.57 24.17 6.08
C GLY A 112 -17.28 22.70 5.78
N SER A 113 -17.83 21.80 6.59
CA SER A 113 -17.71 20.35 6.43
C SER A 113 -18.88 19.80 5.60
N TRP A 114 -18.60 18.96 4.61
CA TRP A 114 -19.64 18.47 3.70
C TRP A 114 -19.71 16.95 3.59
N ASN A 115 -20.92 16.43 3.45
CA ASN A 115 -21.19 15.09 2.95
C ASN A 115 -21.62 15.19 1.48
N VAL A 116 -20.74 14.85 0.55
CA VAL A 116 -20.98 14.96 -0.89
C VAL A 116 -21.12 13.57 -1.48
N ALA A 117 -22.20 13.31 -2.20
CA ALA A 117 -22.43 12.09 -2.96
C ALA A 117 -22.96 12.45 -4.34
N THR A 118 -22.14 12.33 -5.38
CA THR A 118 -22.52 12.85 -6.71
C THR A 118 -23.28 11.83 -7.55
N GLY A 119 -23.00 10.54 -7.39
CA GLY A 119 -23.79 9.45 -7.97
C GLY A 119 -23.21 8.94 -9.28
N SER A 120 -23.98 8.94 -10.37
CA SER A 120 -23.48 8.49 -11.67
C SER A 120 -23.17 9.67 -12.57
N GLY A 121 -22.05 9.63 -13.29
CA GLY A 121 -21.63 10.67 -14.20
C GLY A 121 -20.14 10.92 -14.04
N ASN A 122 -19.58 11.82 -14.85
CA ASN A 122 -18.20 12.27 -14.64
C ASN A 122 -18.25 13.55 -13.82
N ASP A 123 -18.23 13.38 -12.50
CA ASP A 123 -18.45 14.46 -11.57
C ASP A 123 -17.17 15.25 -11.25
N THR A 124 -17.31 16.51 -10.88
CA THR A 124 -16.19 17.36 -10.42
C THR A 124 -16.44 17.87 -9.00
N ILE A 125 -15.55 17.54 -8.08
CA ILE A 125 -15.66 17.91 -6.67
C ILE A 125 -14.42 18.71 -6.28
N LEU A 126 -14.60 20.01 -6.04
CA LEU A 126 -13.63 20.87 -5.38
C LEU A 126 -14.05 21.05 -3.93
N GLY A 127 -13.53 20.21 -3.05
CA GLY A 127 -13.77 20.19 -1.62
C GLY A 127 -13.35 21.47 -0.89
N THR A 128 -13.75 21.53 0.38
CA THR A 128 -13.52 22.67 1.27
C THR A 128 -12.27 22.45 2.12
N ASN A 129 -11.95 23.40 2.98
CA ASN A 129 -10.91 23.27 4.00
C ASN A 129 -11.41 22.57 5.28
N GLY A 130 -12.70 22.23 5.34
CA GLY A 130 -13.33 21.54 6.46
C GLY A 130 -13.36 20.03 6.24
N ASN A 131 -13.55 19.27 7.32
CA ASN A 131 -13.55 17.81 7.26
C ASN A 131 -14.76 17.29 6.48
N SER A 132 -14.53 16.62 5.35
CA SER A 132 -15.60 16.21 4.45
C SER A 132 -15.62 14.70 4.21
N THR A 133 -16.82 14.16 3.98
CA THR A 133 -17.00 12.79 3.46
C THR A 133 -17.49 12.89 2.04
N ILE A 134 -16.78 12.26 1.11
CA ILE A 134 -17.00 12.36 -0.32
C ILE A 134 -17.20 10.96 -0.90
N ASP A 135 -18.24 10.84 -1.70
CA ASP A 135 -18.57 9.67 -2.49
C ASP A 135 -18.70 10.12 -3.95
N GLY A 136 -17.68 9.84 -4.76
CA GLY A 136 -17.69 10.18 -6.18
C GLY A 136 -18.65 9.33 -6.99
N GLY A 137 -19.12 8.21 -6.43
CA GLY A 137 -19.94 7.24 -7.16
C GLY A 137 -19.23 6.67 -8.39
N THR A 138 -20.01 6.40 -9.45
CA THR A 138 -19.54 5.74 -10.67
C THR A 138 -19.24 6.75 -11.77
N GLY A 139 -18.28 6.44 -12.64
CA GLY A 139 -17.85 7.30 -13.74
C GLY A 139 -16.37 7.64 -13.57
N ASP A 140 -15.86 8.60 -14.33
CA ASP A 140 -14.49 9.07 -14.20
C ASP A 140 -14.54 10.46 -13.53
N ASN A 141 -14.37 10.48 -12.21
CA ASN A 141 -14.55 11.68 -11.39
C ASN A 141 -13.24 12.44 -11.16
N LEU A 142 -13.35 13.75 -11.00
CA LEU A 142 -12.25 14.64 -10.61
C LEU A 142 -12.49 15.19 -9.21
N ILE A 143 -11.64 14.82 -8.25
CA ILE A 143 -11.83 15.12 -6.82
C ILE A 143 -10.60 15.83 -6.26
N TYR A 144 -10.77 17.05 -5.76
CA TYR A 144 -9.78 17.82 -5.00
C TYR A 144 -10.31 18.07 -3.61
N LEU A 145 -9.69 17.53 -2.55
CA LEU A 145 -10.31 17.54 -1.20
C LEU A 145 -10.17 18.87 -0.46
N GLY A 146 -9.12 19.63 -0.72
CA GLY A 146 -8.85 20.89 -0.02
C GLY A 146 -7.95 20.67 1.19
N SER A 147 -8.37 21.09 2.38
CA SER A 147 -7.64 20.81 3.63
C SER A 147 -8.50 20.06 4.64
N GLY A 148 -8.01 19.86 5.86
CA GLY A 148 -8.76 19.19 6.92
C GLY A 148 -8.56 17.67 6.91
N THR A 149 -9.50 16.96 7.50
CA THR A 149 -9.51 15.49 7.52
C THR A 149 -10.65 14.97 6.67
N ASN A 150 -10.33 14.40 5.52
CA ASN A 150 -11.33 14.00 4.53
C ASN A 150 -11.38 12.48 4.35
N VAL A 151 -12.56 11.98 4.00
CA VAL A 151 -12.79 10.57 3.69
C VAL A 151 -13.41 10.48 2.30
N VAL A 152 -12.80 9.68 1.43
CA VAL A 152 -13.25 9.48 0.04
C VAL A 152 -13.56 8.02 -0.21
N ARG A 153 -14.69 7.79 -0.87
CA ARG A 153 -15.07 6.51 -1.47
C ARG A 153 -15.17 6.70 -2.98
N SER A 154 -14.44 5.90 -3.72
CA SER A 154 -14.29 6.00 -5.18
C SER A 154 -14.62 4.66 -5.83
N GLU A 155 -15.65 4.60 -6.68
CA GLU A 155 -16.05 3.39 -7.41
C GLU A 155 -15.60 3.39 -8.87
N GLY A 156 -15.14 4.54 -9.36
CA GLY A 156 -14.78 4.80 -10.75
C GLY A 156 -13.29 4.72 -11.05
N GLN A 157 -12.91 5.17 -12.25
CA GLN A 157 -11.52 5.47 -12.59
C GLN A 157 -11.30 6.96 -12.30
N ASP A 158 -11.03 7.26 -11.03
CA ASP A 158 -11.10 8.62 -10.54
C ASP A 158 -9.70 9.25 -10.47
N THR A 159 -9.65 10.58 -10.59
CA THR A 159 -8.47 11.37 -10.25
C THR A 159 -8.72 12.07 -8.93
N ILE A 160 -7.91 11.76 -7.92
CA ILE A 160 -8.07 12.25 -6.55
C ILE A 160 -6.80 12.96 -6.10
N ASP A 161 -6.92 14.23 -5.71
CA ASP A 161 -5.88 15.01 -5.07
C ASP A 161 -6.35 15.42 -3.65
N GLY A 162 -5.60 14.99 -2.65
CA GLY A 162 -5.89 15.28 -1.24
C GLY A 162 -5.68 16.75 -0.86
N GLY A 163 -4.88 17.50 -1.62
CA GLY A 163 -4.54 18.87 -1.30
C GLY A 163 -3.62 18.94 -0.07
N GLY A 164 -4.16 19.33 1.08
CA GLY A 164 -3.46 19.34 2.37
C GLY A 164 -4.28 18.65 3.44
N GLY A 165 -3.71 18.48 4.64
CA GLY A 165 -4.41 17.80 5.73
C GLY A 165 -4.16 16.30 5.74
N VAL A 166 -5.14 15.54 6.21
CA VAL A 166 -5.04 14.10 6.50
C VAL A 166 -6.20 13.38 5.85
N ASP A 167 -5.94 12.64 4.80
CA ASP A 167 -7.00 12.08 3.95
C ASP A 167 -7.03 10.56 4.03
N THR A 168 -8.23 10.01 4.00
CA THR A 168 -8.50 8.58 3.87
C THR A 168 -9.22 8.32 2.55
N VAL A 169 -8.65 7.48 1.68
CA VAL A 169 -9.25 7.12 0.38
C VAL A 169 -9.48 5.62 0.33
N THR A 170 -10.70 5.22 -0.03
CA THR A 170 -11.06 3.83 -0.35
C THR A 170 -11.34 3.72 -1.84
N LEU A 171 -10.55 2.91 -2.52
CA LEU A 171 -10.70 2.61 -3.94
C LEU A 171 -11.47 1.29 -4.09
N LEU A 172 -12.66 1.40 -4.68
CA LEU A 172 -13.56 0.31 -5.06
C LEU A 172 -13.61 0.13 -6.58
N GLY A 173 -13.15 1.14 -7.34
CA GLY A 173 -12.82 1.07 -8.76
C GLY A 173 -11.31 0.88 -8.96
N GLY A 174 -10.92 0.31 -10.10
CA GLY A 174 -9.51 0.20 -10.52
C GLY A 174 -9.07 1.37 -11.39
N SER A 175 -7.79 1.44 -11.76
CA SER A 175 -7.25 2.46 -12.67
C SER A 175 -7.46 3.92 -12.25
N SER A 176 -7.61 4.16 -10.94
CA SER A 176 -7.62 5.49 -10.36
C SER A 176 -6.21 6.06 -10.18
N VAL A 177 -6.09 7.38 -10.26
CA VAL A 177 -4.87 8.13 -9.96
C VAL A 177 -5.09 8.93 -8.68
N VAL A 178 -4.27 8.67 -7.66
CA VAL A 178 -4.44 9.25 -6.33
C VAL A 178 -3.14 9.93 -5.89
N SER A 179 -3.21 11.19 -5.48
CA SER A 179 -2.09 11.93 -4.92
C SER A 179 -2.50 12.52 -3.57
N LEU A 180 -1.95 11.99 -2.48
CA LEU A 180 -2.21 12.45 -1.12
C LEU A 180 -0.92 12.90 -0.44
N GLN A 181 -1.07 13.70 0.61
CA GLN A 181 0.06 14.22 1.37
C GLN A 181 0.48 13.28 2.50
N ASN A 182 1.08 13.84 3.55
CA ASN A 182 1.53 13.11 4.72
C ASN A 182 0.34 12.60 5.55
N ASN A 183 0.56 11.51 6.29
CA ASN A 183 -0.44 10.88 7.16
C ASN A 183 -1.67 10.35 6.40
N ALA A 184 -1.54 10.09 5.10
CA ALA A 184 -2.63 9.57 4.30
C ALA A 184 -2.90 8.09 4.62
N THR A 185 -4.16 7.68 4.51
CA THR A 185 -4.55 6.27 4.57
C THR A 185 -5.24 5.88 3.27
N VAL A 186 -4.78 4.81 2.62
CA VAL A 186 -5.38 4.31 1.39
C VAL A 186 -5.77 2.85 1.55
N TYR A 187 -7.01 2.53 1.19
CA TYR A 187 -7.50 1.17 1.06
C TYR A 187 -7.71 0.89 -0.44
N ASP A 188 -6.70 0.30 -1.08
CA ASP A 188 -6.81 -0.19 -2.45
C ASP A 188 -7.38 -1.61 -2.42
N THR A 189 -8.68 -1.74 -2.74
CA THR A 189 -9.36 -3.04 -2.76
C THR A 189 -9.43 -3.65 -4.16
N THR A 190 -8.81 -3.00 -5.15
CA THR A 190 -8.92 -3.34 -6.56
C THR A 190 -7.52 -3.49 -7.18
N GLY A 191 -7.29 -2.90 -8.36
CA GLY A 191 -6.03 -3.02 -9.03
C GLY A 191 -5.80 -2.01 -10.13
N HIS A 192 -4.55 -1.96 -10.61
CA HIS A 192 -4.07 -1.02 -11.63
C HIS A 192 -4.19 0.45 -11.20
N ASN A 193 -4.21 0.73 -9.90
CA ASN A 193 -4.26 2.09 -9.38
C ASN A 193 -2.86 2.68 -9.28
N ASP A 194 -2.73 3.98 -9.54
CA ASP A 194 -1.48 4.72 -9.32
C ASP A 194 -1.66 5.63 -8.10
N VAL A 195 -1.04 5.27 -6.97
CA VAL A 195 -1.19 5.98 -5.70
C VAL A 195 0.14 6.58 -5.27
N THR A 196 0.16 7.89 -5.07
CA THR A 196 1.25 8.65 -4.47
C THR A 196 0.86 9.16 -3.10
N VAL A 197 1.71 8.95 -2.10
CA VAL A 197 1.51 9.44 -0.73
C VAL A 197 2.77 10.11 -0.15
N GLY A 198 2.56 10.98 0.84
CA GLY A 198 3.63 11.60 1.63
C GLY A 198 4.13 10.72 2.79
N SER A 199 4.85 11.35 3.72
CA SER A 199 5.41 10.72 4.92
C SER A 199 4.33 10.20 5.88
N ASN A 200 4.67 9.16 6.65
CA ASN A 200 3.81 8.58 7.69
C ASN A 200 2.45 8.09 7.14
N SER A 201 2.43 7.65 5.89
CA SER A 201 1.20 7.19 5.23
C SER A 201 1.11 5.66 5.26
N SER A 202 -0.12 5.16 5.22
CA SER A 202 -0.42 3.72 5.18
C SER A 202 -1.24 3.36 3.94
N ILE A 203 -0.83 2.32 3.24
CA ILE A 203 -1.56 1.77 2.10
C ILE A 203 -1.88 0.30 2.40
N THR A 204 -3.14 -0.10 2.26
CA THR A 204 -3.49 -1.50 2.05
C THR A 204 -3.49 -1.75 0.55
N GLY A 205 -2.56 -2.58 0.08
CA GLY A 205 -2.32 -2.81 -1.35
C GLY A 205 -3.33 -3.76 -1.98
N GLY A 206 -3.73 -3.41 -3.20
CA GLY A 206 -4.60 -4.15 -4.10
C GLY A 206 -3.81 -5.10 -5.00
N SER A 207 -3.94 -4.95 -6.32
CA SER A 207 -3.28 -5.83 -7.30
C SER A 207 -2.82 -5.12 -8.57
N SER A 208 -1.61 -5.42 -9.03
CA SER A 208 -1.03 -4.78 -10.23
C SER A 208 -1.07 -3.24 -10.20
N SER A 209 -1.05 -2.66 -9.00
CA SER A 209 -1.06 -1.23 -8.74
C SER A 209 0.37 -0.70 -8.61
N THR A 210 0.52 0.62 -8.78
CA THR A 210 1.77 1.33 -8.52
C THR A 210 1.63 2.17 -7.26
N TYR A 211 2.54 1.99 -6.31
CA TYR A 211 2.59 2.78 -5.08
C TYR A 211 3.89 3.57 -5.01
N PHE A 212 3.80 4.89 -4.88
CA PHE A 212 4.93 5.77 -4.70
C PHE A 212 4.86 6.53 -3.38
N THR A 213 5.87 6.36 -2.52
CA THR A 213 5.99 7.12 -1.27
C THR A 213 7.11 8.15 -1.40
N THR A 214 6.73 9.42 -1.25
CA THR A 214 7.65 10.57 -1.42
C THR A 214 8.34 10.97 -0.11
N GLY A 215 7.83 10.47 1.02
CA GLY A 215 8.22 10.88 2.36
C GLY A 215 9.35 10.06 3.00
N SER A 216 9.63 10.36 4.27
CA SER A 216 10.72 9.72 5.03
C SER A 216 10.43 8.28 5.43
N MET A 217 9.17 7.93 5.71
CA MET A 217 8.74 6.59 6.11
C MET A 217 7.29 6.36 5.68
N SER A 218 6.95 5.14 5.26
CA SER A 218 5.56 4.72 4.99
C SER A 218 5.40 3.22 5.22
N THR A 219 4.16 2.79 5.41
CA THR A 219 3.82 1.37 5.57
C THR A 219 2.89 0.94 4.44
N ILE A 220 3.22 -0.18 3.79
CA ILE A 220 2.36 -0.81 2.79
C ILE A 220 2.04 -2.23 3.24
N SER A 221 0.76 -2.55 3.37
CA SER A 221 0.28 -3.85 3.81
C SER A 221 -0.39 -4.59 2.66
N GLY A 222 0.05 -5.81 2.38
CA GLY A 222 -0.53 -6.66 1.34
C GLY A 222 0.02 -6.32 -0.04
N GLY A 223 -0.88 -6.31 -1.02
CA GLY A 223 -0.53 -6.13 -2.42
C GLY A 223 -0.23 -7.42 -3.16
N GLN A 224 -0.61 -7.47 -4.45
CA GLN A 224 -0.32 -8.60 -5.33
C GLN A 224 0.19 -8.12 -6.68
N ASN A 225 1.43 -8.50 -7.03
CA ASN A 225 2.09 -8.07 -8.26
C ASN A 225 2.19 -6.55 -8.39
N ASP A 226 2.29 -5.84 -7.26
CA ASP A 226 2.38 -4.38 -7.24
C ASP A 226 3.80 -3.90 -7.47
N THR A 227 3.93 -2.71 -8.05
CA THR A 227 5.19 -1.98 -8.12
C THR A 227 5.23 -0.95 -7.01
N ILE A 228 6.18 -1.10 -6.09
CA ILE A 228 6.32 -0.25 -4.91
C ILE A 228 7.64 0.50 -4.98
N SER A 229 7.57 1.83 -4.99
CA SER A 229 8.73 2.71 -4.92
C SER A 229 8.64 3.61 -3.70
N ALA A 230 9.68 3.59 -2.87
CA ALA A 230 9.78 4.45 -1.69
C ALA A 230 11.05 5.30 -1.76
N SER A 231 10.89 6.62 -1.65
CA SER A 231 12.02 7.55 -1.64
C SER A 231 12.80 7.48 -0.32
N GLY A 232 12.10 7.27 0.79
CA GLY A 232 12.65 7.07 2.13
C GLY A 232 12.57 5.62 2.59
N ASP A 233 12.32 5.43 3.88
CA ASP A 233 12.16 4.14 4.51
C ASP A 233 10.79 3.52 4.17
N LEU A 234 10.74 2.19 4.10
CA LEU A 234 9.52 1.44 3.84
C LEU A 234 9.39 0.28 4.83
N GLU A 235 8.20 0.15 5.42
CA GLU A 235 7.77 -1.10 6.02
C GLU A 235 6.75 -1.77 5.09
N GLN A 236 7.08 -2.92 4.51
CA GLN A 236 6.10 -3.76 3.84
C GLN A 236 5.70 -4.92 4.72
N ILE A 237 4.40 -5.08 4.94
CA ILE A 237 3.80 -6.16 5.71
C ILE A 237 2.97 -7.01 4.77
N ARG A 238 3.25 -8.31 4.68
CA ARG A 238 2.64 -9.23 3.71
C ARG A 238 2.89 -8.78 2.26
N GLY A 239 2.11 -9.34 1.34
CA GLY A 239 2.19 -9.11 -0.09
C GLY A 239 2.75 -10.31 -0.83
N SER A 240 2.50 -10.37 -2.13
CA SER A 240 2.98 -11.45 -2.98
C SER A 240 3.25 -10.98 -4.40
N GLY A 241 4.37 -11.39 -4.99
CA GLY A 241 4.65 -10.99 -6.38
C GLY A 241 5.17 -9.56 -6.55
N ASN A 242 5.41 -8.83 -5.45
CA ASN A 242 5.66 -7.39 -5.52
C ASN A 242 7.09 -7.09 -6.00
N ASN A 243 7.25 -5.94 -6.64
CA ASN A 243 8.53 -5.38 -7.03
C ASN A 243 8.82 -4.10 -6.24
N LEU A 244 9.85 -4.13 -5.39
CA LEU A 244 10.16 -3.07 -4.44
C LEU A 244 11.45 -2.35 -4.84
N SER A 245 11.40 -1.02 -4.84
CA SER A 245 12.56 -0.14 -4.94
C SER A 245 12.53 0.87 -3.79
N VAL A 246 13.43 0.70 -2.82
CA VAL A 246 13.46 1.50 -1.58
C VAL A 246 14.78 2.28 -1.50
N GLY A 247 14.67 3.61 -1.49
CA GLY A 247 15.82 4.50 -1.37
C GLY A 247 16.44 4.53 0.04
N GLY A 248 15.61 4.32 1.07
CA GLY A 248 16.04 4.22 2.47
C GLY A 248 16.20 2.78 2.96
N SER A 249 15.85 2.57 4.22
CA SER A 249 15.83 1.26 4.86
C SER A 249 14.52 0.53 4.60
N LEU A 250 14.59 -0.77 4.33
CA LEU A 250 13.43 -1.63 4.16
C LEU A 250 13.26 -2.55 5.37
N THR A 251 12.05 -2.62 5.90
CA THR A 251 11.57 -3.73 6.74
C THR A 251 10.51 -4.49 5.96
N PHE A 252 10.72 -5.78 5.70
CA PHE A 252 9.81 -6.64 4.95
C PHE A 252 9.37 -7.81 5.82
N LEU A 253 8.07 -7.93 6.07
CA LEU A 253 7.52 -8.86 7.04
C LEU A 253 6.48 -9.78 6.39
N ASN A 254 6.68 -11.10 6.46
CA ASN A 254 5.67 -12.10 6.10
C ASN A 254 5.14 -12.03 4.65
N GLY A 255 5.95 -11.57 3.69
CA GLY A 255 5.60 -11.66 2.26
C GLY A 255 5.71 -13.10 1.73
N THR A 256 5.01 -13.41 0.64
CA THR A 256 4.93 -14.77 0.07
C THR A 256 5.15 -14.76 -1.45
N GLY A 257 5.45 -15.90 -2.05
CA GLY A 257 5.70 -15.98 -3.49
C GLY A 257 6.94 -15.19 -3.92
N SER A 258 7.04 -14.89 -5.22
CA SER A 258 8.24 -14.29 -5.80
C SER A 258 8.25 -12.76 -5.66
N THR A 259 9.10 -12.21 -4.79
CA THR A 259 9.23 -10.77 -4.57
C THR A 259 10.60 -10.29 -5.03
N THR A 260 10.64 -9.23 -5.84
CA THR A 260 11.90 -8.57 -6.19
C THR A 260 12.12 -7.37 -5.28
N ILE A 261 13.31 -7.26 -4.70
CA ILE A 261 13.64 -6.22 -3.73
C ILE A 261 14.95 -5.55 -4.12
N THR A 262 14.90 -4.24 -4.33
CA THR A 262 16.07 -3.36 -4.39
C THR A 262 16.00 -2.38 -3.23
N ALA A 263 16.96 -2.43 -2.32
CA ALA A 263 16.96 -1.57 -1.13
C ALA A 263 18.37 -1.17 -0.69
N GLY A 264 18.49 -0.20 0.22
CA GLY A 264 19.71 0.06 0.98
C GLY A 264 19.88 -0.99 2.08
N ASN A 265 19.77 -0.56 3.34
CA ASN A 265 19.66 -1.51 4.45
C ASN A 265 18.34 -2.27 4.35
N ALA A 266 18.37 -3.59 4.57
CA ALA A 266 17.15 -4.40 4.52
C ALA A 266 17.08 -5.34 5.72
N THR A 267 15.90 -5.44 6.32
CA THR A 267 15.54 -6.51 7.27
C THR A 267 14.36 -7.26 6.68
N LEU A 268 14.58 -8.52 6.34
CA LEU A 268 13.67 -9.36 5.58
C LEU A 268 13.29 -10.58 6.43
N PHE A 269 12.02 -10.65 6.83
CA PHE A 269 11.45 -11.79 7.53
C PHE A 269 10.55 -12.59 6.58
N GLY A 270 10.96 -13.84 6.36
CA GLY A 270 10.31 -14.82 5.51
C GLY A 270 8.93 -15.26 6.00
N ALA A 271 8.14 -15.77 5.07
CA ALA A 271 7.01 -16.65 5.34
C ALA A 271 7.10 -17.86 4.41
N SER A 272 6.30 -18.89 4.68
CA SER A 272 6.32 -20.14 3.92
C SER A 272 6.20 -19.93 2.42
N GLY A 273 7.12 -20.52 1.64
CA GLY A 273 7.10 -20.47 0.18
C GLY A 273 7.42 -19.09 -0.40
N GLN A 274 8.28 -18.35 0.29
CA GLN A 274 8.80 -17.06 -0.17
C GLN A 274 10.02 -17.27 -1.07
N ASP A 275 10.02 -16.59 -2.22
CA ASP A 275 11.17 -16.50 -3.11
C ASP A 275 11.57 -15.02 -3.27
N ILE A 276 12.69 -14.61 -2.68
CA ILE A 276 13.21 -13.24 -2.80
C ILE A 276 14.32 -13.18 -3.83
N GLN A 277 14.20 -12.24 -4.77
CA GLN A 277 15.34 -11.74 -5.55
C GLN A 277 15.79 -10.41 -4.94
N TYR A 278 16.96 -10.39 -4.31
CA TYR A 278 17.47 -9.25 -3.57
C TYR A 278 18.66 -8.59 -4.26
N THR A 279 18.58 -7.28 -4.46
CA THR A 279 19.70 -6.44 -4.91
C THR A 279 19.96 -5.34 -3.89
N GLY A 280 21.02 -5.50 -3.09
CA GLY A 280 21.45 -4.46 -2.16
C GLY A 280 22.21 -3.34 -2.86
N THR A 281 21.80 -2.10 -2.59
CA THR A 281 22.39 -0.87 -3.17
C THR A 281 23.40 -0.20 -2.26
N SER A 282 23.23 -0.35 -0.94
CA SER A 282 24.12 0.15 0.11
C SER A 282 23.85 -0.59 1.42
N GLY A 283 24.71 -0.43 2.43
CA GLY A 283 24.47 -1.04 3.74
C GLY A 283 24.59 -2.56 3.75
N THR A 284 23.80 -3.23 4.58
CA THR A 284 23.74 -4.70 4.69
C THR A 284 22.29 -5.20 4.75
N ALA A 285 22.07 -6.45 4.36
CA ALA A 285 20.79 -7.13 4.56
C ALA A 285 20.85 -8.13 5.71
N LEU A 286 19.78 -8.19 6.51
CA LEU A 286 19.46 -9.31 7.37
C LEU A 286 18.28 -10.04 6.76
N TYR A 287 18.44 -11.33 6.46
CA TYR A 287 17.38 -12.22 6.03
C TYR A 287 17.18 -13.32 7.07
N VAL A 288 15.93 -13.53 7.47
CA VAL A 288 15.53 -14.60 8.37
C VAL A 288 14.35 -15.33 7.75
N ALA A 289 14.58 -16.55 7.29
CA ALA A 289 13.54 -17.42 6.73
C ALA A 289 12.55 -17.89 7.81
N GLY A 290 11.44 -18.46 7.36
CA GLY A 290 10.32 -18.88 8.21
C GLY A 290 10.24 -20.39 8.34
N ASP A 291 9.02 -20.90 8.34
CA ASP A 291 8.76 -22.33 8.17
C ASP A 291 8.38 -22.59 6.71
N GLY A 292 8.99 -23.60 6.10
CA GLY A 292 8.75 -23.97 4.71
C GLY A 292 10.05 -24.00 3.89
N SER A 293 9.88 -24.17 2.58
CA SER A 293 11.00 -24.03 1.66
C SER A 293 11.04 -22.60 1.15
N GLU A 294 12.07 -21.87 1.52
CA GLU A 294 12.26 -20.50 1.05
C GLU A 294 13.53 -20.33 0.22
N THR A 295 13.49 -19.37 -0.70
CA THR A 295 14.65 -18.94 -1.49
C THR A 295 14.97 -17.48 -1.21
N ILE A 296 16.25 -17.18 -0.98
CA ILE A 296 16.79 -15.83 -1.21
C ILE A 296 17.93 -15.92 -2.23
N ASP A 297 17.74 -15.21 -3.34
CA ASP A 297 18.75 -14.99 -4.36
C ASP A 297 19.27 -13.57 -4.28
N ALA A 298 20.47 -13.40 -3.70
CA ALA A 298 21.20 -12.15 -3.65
C ALA A 298 22.40 -12.12 -4.62
N SER A 299 22.41 -12.97 -5.65
CA SER A 299 23.54 -13.07 -6.59
C SER A 299 23.88 -11.76 -7.31
N ALA A 300 22.90 -10.86 -7.47
CA ALA A 300 23.09 -9.53 -8.03
C ALA A 300 23.57 -8.48 -7.00
N SER A 301 23.55 -8.80 -5.71
CA SER A 301 23.90 -7.88 -4.62
C SER A 301 25.42 -7.65 -4.54
N LYS A 302 25.80 -6.39 -4.35
CA LYS A 302 27.19 -5.99 -4.07
C LYS A 302 27.46 -5.74 -2.59
N THR A 303 26.42 -5.81 -1.77
CA THR A 303 26.47 -5.60 -0.33
C THR A 303 26.30 -6.93 0.39
N ALA A 304 26.88 -7.03 1.59
CA ALA A 304 26.83 -8.24 2.39
C ALA A 304 25.39 -8.58 2.82
N ILE A 305 25.09 -9.87 2.80
CA ILE A 305 23.89 -10.44 3.40
C ILE A 305 24.25 -11.29 4.62
N ASN A 306 23.44 -11.19 5.67
CA ASN A 306 23.42 -12.12 6.78
C ASN A 306 22.10 -12.89 6.70
N ALA A 307 22.17 -14.12 6.20
CA ALA A 307 21.02 -14.94 5.93
C ALA A 307 20.93 -16.10 6.92
N PHE A 308 19.77 -16.25 7.54
CA PHE A 308 19.44 -17.31 8.47
C PHE A 308 18.29 -18.11 7.89
N ALA A 309 18.58 -19.32 7.41
CA ALA A 309 17.57 -20.28 7.01
C ALA A 309 16.73 -20.73 8.23
N GLY A 310 15.54 -21.23 7.92
CA GLY A 310 14.47 -21.47 8.85
C GLY A 310 14.28 -22.97 9.09
N THR A 311 13.05 -23.45 8.97
CA THR A 311 12.74 -24.88 8.95
C THR A 311 12.28 -25.28 7.56
N GLY A 312 12.84 -26.35 6.97
CA GLY A 312 12.42 -26.84 5.66
C GLY A 312 13.59 -27.04 4.70
N ASP A 313 13.30 -26.98 3.39
CA ASP A 313 14.33 -27.08 2.35
C ASP A 313 14.64 -25.68 1.79
N ASP A 314 15.63 -25.01 2.35
CA ASP A 314 15.95 -23.61 2.05
C ASP A 314 17.06 -23.45 1.00
N THR A 315 17.00 -22.37 0.22
CA THR A 315 18.07 -21.98 -0.71
C THR A 315 18.53 -20.56 -0.44
N ILE A 316 19.82 -20.39 -0.13
CA ILE A 316 20.45 -19.10 0.10
C ILE A 316 21.58 -18.92 -0.91
N ILE A 317 21.51 -17.85 -1.69
CA ILE A 317 22.54 -17.45 -2.65
C ILE A 317 23.04 -16.06 -2.28
N GLY A 318 24.32 -15.97 -1.92
CA GLY A 318 25.07 -14.75 -1.64
C GLY A 318 25.43 -13.96 -2.89
N GLY A 319 25.99 -12.78 -2.68
CA GLY A 319 26.36 -11.82 -3.71
C GLY A 319 27.86 -11.79 -3.99
N SER A 320 28.41 -10.58 -4.20
CA SER A 320 29.85 -10.38 -4.39
C SER A 320 30.61 -10.00 -3.11
N ALA A 321 29.88 -9.72 -2.03
CA ALA A 321 30.40 -9.25 -0.75
C ALA A 321 30.69 -10.43 0.18
N ALA A 322 31.21 -10.15 1.39
CA ALA A 322 31.44 -11.19 2.38
C ALA A 322 30.12 -11.50 3.08
N ASP A 323 29.53 -12.64 2.75
CA ASP A 323 28.21 -13.05 3.22
C ASP A 323 28.31 -14.04 4.38
N THR A 324 27.31 -14.01 5.26
CA THR A 324 27.13 -15.02 6.31
C THR A 324 25.84 -15.77 6.08
N MET A 325 25.92 -17.09 6.02
CA MET A 325 24.79 -17.96 5.70
C MET A 325 24.67 -19.05 6.76
N VAL A 326 23.56 -19.06 7.50
CA VAL A 326 23.26 -20.06 8.53
C VAL A 326 22.21 -21.01 7.97
N GLY A 327 22.52 -22.32 7.91
CA GLY A 327 21.70 -23.31 7.20
C GLY A 327 20.37 -23.70 7.87
N GLY A 328 20.06 -23.22 9.08
CA GLY A 328 18.79 -23.54 9.74
C GLY A 328 18.61 -25.05 10.03
N SER A 329 17.35 -25.49 10.08
CA SER A 329 16.95 -26.88 10.31
C SER A 329 16.25 -27.45 9.07
N GLY A 330 16.42 -28.74 8.81
CA GLY A 330 16.05 -29.31 7.51
C GLY A 330 17.22 -29.21 6.53
N ASN A 331 16.94 -29.35 5.23
CA ASN A 331 17.99 -29.30 4.21
C ASN A 331 18.24 -27.85 3.80
N ALA A 332 19.48 -27.49 3.50
CA ALA A 332 19.76 -26.17 2.95
C ALA A 332 20.79 -26.22 1.82
N THR A 333 20.54 -25.45 0.77
CA THR A 333 21.49 -25.20 -0.31
C THR A 333 22.07 -23.81 -0.15
N LEU A 334 23.38 -23.73 0.10
CA LEU A 334 24.10 -22.50 0.36
C LEU A 334 25.09 -22.25 -0.78
N THR A 335 24.98 -21.09 -1.41
CA THR A 335 25.90 -20.62 -2.46
C THR A 335 26.48 -19.30 -2.00
N GLY A 336 27.80 -19.20 -1.82
CA GLY A 336 28.44 -17.97 -1.37
C GLY A 336 28.49 -16.88 -2.43
N GLY A 337 28.48 -17.25 -3.70
CA GLY A 337 28.59 -16.30 -4.79
C GLY A 337 30.04 -16.00 -5.13
N SER A 338 30.29 -14.79 -5.65
CA SER A 338 31.59 -14.40 -6.18
C SER A 338 32.31 -13.43 -5.25
N GLY A 339 33.56 -13.10 -5.53
CA GLY A 339 34.23 -12.01 -4.83
C GLY A 339 34.79 -12.42 -3.45
N ALA A 340 34.24 -11.87 -2.38
CA ALA A 340 34.81 -12.02 -1.04
C ALA A 340 34.58 -13.40 -0.45
N ALA A 341 35.35 -13.72 0.60
CA ALA A 341 35.16 -14.94 1.37
C ALA A 341 33.89 -14.87 2.22
N ASN A 342 33.19 -16.00 2.27
CA ASN A 342 31.92 -16.19 2.95
C ASN A 342 32.06 -17.07 4.18
N LEU A 343 31.12 -16.91 5.10
CA LEU A 343 30.96 -17.76 6.28
C LEU A 343 29.70 -18.61 6.12
N PHE A 344 29.88 -19.93 6.11
CA PHE A 344 28.79 -20.91 6.16
C PHE A 344 28.69 -21.44 7.59
N ALA A 345 27.53 -21.36 8.23
CA ALA A 345 27.38 -21.74 9.64
C ALA A 345 26.26 -22.75 9.86
N LEU A 346 26.53 -23.73 10.73
CA LEU A 346 25.57 -24.69 11.23
C LEU A 346 25.63 -24.72 12.75
N VAL A 347 24.51 -25.04 13.39
CA VAL A 347 24.36 -25.04 14.86
C VAL A 347 23.81 -26.37 15.34
N ASP A 348 24.53 -27.03 16.25
CA ASP A 348 24.11 -28.29 16.87
C ASP A 348 22.77 -28.15 17.60
N GLY A 349 21.93 -29.18 17.52
CA GLY A 349 20.57 -29.21 18.10
C GLY A 349 19.54 -28.32 17.40
N LYS A 350 19.96 -27.56 16.38
CA LYS A 350 19.08 -26.91 15.40
C LYS A 350 19.19 -27.58 14.04
N ALA A 351 20.35 -28.10 13.70
CA ALA A 351 20.59 -28.86 12.50
C ALA A 351 20.12 -30.32 12.61
N GLY A 352 19.71 -30.90 11.48
CA GLY A 352 19.25 -32.28 11.39
C GLY A 352 18.93 -32.77 9.96
N GLY A 353 19.28 -31.98 8.94
CA GLY A 353 19.11 -32.33 7.53
C GLY A 353 20.43 -32.44 6.78
N ASP A 354 20.33 -32.58 5.46
CA ASP A 354 21.45 -32.60 4.53
C ASP A 354 21.69 -31.18 3.98
N TYR A 355 22.91 -30.68 4.14
CA TYR A 355 23.34 -29.36 3.71
C TYR A 355 24.24 -29.47 2.49
N THR A 356 24.05 -28.60 1.51
CA THR A 356 24.88 -28.53 0.30
C THR A 356 25.49 -27.15 0.20
N ILE A 357 26.82 -27.07 0.22
CA ILE A 357 27.57 -25.85 -0.11
C ILE A 357 28.05 -26.00 -1.56
N THR A 358 27.51 -25.18 -2.46
CA THR A 358 27.63 -25.39 -3.91
C THR A 358 28.94 -24.90 -4.50
N ASP A 359 29.60 -23.95 -3.84
CA ASP A 359 30.72 -23.20 -4.40
C ASP A 359 31.80 -22.90 -3.34
N PHE A 360 31.99 -23.78 -2.35
CA PHE A 360 32.93 -23.53 -1.26
C PHE A 360 34.35 -23.16 -1.73
N GLY A 361 34.80 -23.68 -2.87
CA GLY A 361 36.09 -23.35 -3.47
C GLY A 361 36.14 -22.03 -4.28
N SER A 362 35.03 -21.29 -4.40
CA SER A 362 34.93 -20.09 -5.25
C SER A 362 35.78 -18.90 -4.77
N ALA A 363 35.99 -18.79 -3.46
CA ALA A 363 36.77 -17.74 -2.83
C ALA A 363 37.78 -18.31 -1.83
N ALA A 364 39.03 -17.84 -1.94
CA ALA A 364 40.05 -18.15 -0.95
C ALA A 364 39.67 -17.50 0.39
N GLY A 365 39.53 -18.32 1.43
CA GLY A 365 39.15 -17.87 2.77
C GLY A 365 37.70 -18.15 3.14
N ASN A 366 36.91 -18.80 2.28
CA ASN A 366 35.62 -19.36 2.70
C ASN A 366 35.82 -20.24 3.95
N LEU A 367 34.94 -20.06 4.94
CA LEU A 367 35.00 -20.75 6.22
C LEU A 367 33.68 -21.42 6.54
N VAL A 368 33.77 -22.53 7.27
CA VAL A 368 32.61 -23.18 7.90
C VAL A 368 32.68 -23.02 9.41
N ALA A 369 31.65 -22.46 10.03
CA ALA A 369 31.46 -22.47 11.47
C ALA A 369 30.53 -23.60 11.89
N LEU A 370 31.01 -24.47 12.78
CA LEU A 370 30.24 -25.58 13.35
C LEU A 370 29.99 -25.29 14.83
N TYR A 371 28.95 -24.53 15.13
CA TYR A 371 28.66 -24.07 16.49
C TYR A 371 28.04 -25.18 17.34
N ASN A 372 28.48 -25.28 18.59
CA ASN A 372 28.01 -26.21 19.63
C ASN A 372 28.25 -27.71 19.40
N TYR A 373 28.87 -28.14 18.29
CA TYR A 373 29.24 -29.54 18.03
C TYR A 373 30.36 -30.09 18.93
N GLY A 374 30.93 -29.27 19.83
CA GLY A 374 32.02 -29.70 20.72
C GLY A 374 33.32 -30.05 19.98
N LEU A 375 33.49 -29.57 18.75
CA LEU A 375 34.65 -29.87 17.92
C LEU A 375 35.85 -29.01 18.34
N ASN A 376 37.01 -29.66 18.39
CA ASN A 376 38.33 -29.02 18.43
C ASN A 376 39.15 -29.54 17.24
N SER A 377 40.38 -29.04 17.06
CA SER A 377 41.21 -29.43 15.90
C SER A 377 41.40 -30.95 15.75
N ASN A 378 41.52 -31.70 16.85
CA ASN A 378 41.72 -33.15 16.78
C ASN A 378 40.41 -33.88 16.43
N THR A 379 39.30 -33.52 17.06
CA THR A 379 38.01 -34.17 16.79
C THR A 379 37.46 -33.80 15.42
N LEU A 380 37.69 -32.57 14.95
CA LEU A 380 37.40 -32.18 13.58
C LEU A 380 38.25 -32.98 12.57
N GLN A 381 39.53 -33.23 12.87
CA GLN A 381 40.36 -34.06 11.99
C GLN A 381 39.82 -35.49 11.88
N THR A 382 39.24 -36.05 12.94
CA THR A 382 38.53 -37.34 12.87
C THR A 382 37.35 -37.28 11.91
N VAL A 383 36.49 -36.25 12.01
CA VAL A 383 35.35 -36.04 11.09
C VAL A 383 35.82 -35.95 9.64
N LEU A 384 36.93 -35.24 9.38
CA LEU A 384 37.51 -35.13 8.04
C LEU A 384 38.10 -36.44 7.52
N ASN A 385 38.67 -37.29 8.38
CA ASN A 385 39.19 -38.59 7.99
C ASN A 385 38.07 -39.58 7.61
N ASP A 386 36.89 -39.41 8.19
CA ASP A 386 35.69 -40.21 7.91
C ASP A 386 34.85 -39.63 6.75
N ALA A 387 35.32 -38.54 6.12
CA ALA A 387 34.63 -37.90 5.00
C ALA A 387 34.53 -38.82 3.78
N THR A 388 33.41 -38.76 3.08
CA THR A 388 33.21 -39.47 1.81
C THR A 388 33.55 -38.55 0.64
N VAL A 389 34.53 -38.92 -0.18
CA VAL A 389 34.84 -38.22 -1.43
C VAL A 389 34.32 -39.02 -2.62
N SER A 390 33.38 -38.46 -3.37
CA SER A 390 32.77 -39.12 -4.53
C SER A 390 32.31 -38.10 -5.55
N GLY A 391 32.53 -38.38 -6.84
CA GLY A 391 32.07 -37.51 -7.94
C GLY A 391 32.65 -36.09 -7.93
N GLY A 392 33.80 -35.87 -7.29
CA GLY A 392 34.42 -34.55 -7.15
C GLY A 392 33.91 -33.72 -5.95
N ASN A 393 33.08 -34.32 -5.10
CA ASN A 393 32.52 -33.67 -3.91
C ASN A 393 33.03 -34.35 -2.64
N THR A 394 33.07 -33.61 -1.54
CA THR A 394 33.35 -34.15 -0.20
C THR A 394 32.12 -34.02 0.67
N THR A 395 31.71 -35.09 1.35
CA THR A 395 30.63 -35.08 2.33
C THR A 395 31.16 -35.46 3.71
N ILE A 396 30.90 -34.62 4.72
CA ILE A 396 31.16 -34.92 6.12
C ILE A 396 29.84 -35.20 6.85
N ALA A 397 29.88 -36.05 7.87
CA ALA A 397 28.77 -36.31 8.77
C ALA A 397 29.07 -35.76 10.17
N LEU A 398 28.08 -35.16 10.80
CA LEU A 398 28.18 -34.55 12.14
C LEU A 398 27.49 -35.41 13.20
N SER A 399 27.69 -35.10 14.47
CA SER A 399 27.22 -35.90 15.62
C SER A 399 25.70 -35.95 15.77
N ASP A 400 24.97 -35.00 15.17
CA ASP A 400 23.51 -34.92 15.11
C ASP A 400 22.91 -35.66 13.90
N ASN A 401 23.74 -36.35 13.11
CA ASN A 401 23.44 -36.98 11.82
C ASN A 401 23.26 -36.02 10.64
N SER A 402 23.47 -34.72 10.82
CA SER A 402 23.54 -33.77 9.72
C SER A 402 24.70 -34.14 8.79
N LYS A 403 24.52 -33.94 7.49
CA LYS A 403 25.60 -34.08 6.50
C LYS A 403 25.85 -32.77 5.80
N ILE A 404 27.11 -32.43 5.57
CA ILE A 404 27.48 -31.29 4.73
C ILE A 404 28.21 -31.81 3.51
N THR A 405 27.65 -31.54 2.33
CA THR A 405 28.28 -31.83 1.04
C THR A 405 28.86 -30.56 0.45
N PHE A 406 30.16 -30.60 0.17
CA PHE A 406 30.93 -29.54 -0.46
C PHE A 406 31.12 -29.89 -1.94
N VAL A 407 30.41 -29.16 -2.79
CA VAL A 407 30.43 -29.42 -4.24
C VAL A 407 31.75 -28.93 -4.83
N GLY A 408 32.40 -29.77 -5.65
CA GLY A 408 33.64 -29.44 -6.33
C GLY A 408 34.89 -29.34 -5.43
N VAL A 409 34.78 -29.76 -4.16
CA VAL A 409 35.90 -29.75 -3.21
C VAL A 409 36.24 -31.18 -2.82
N THR A 410 37.52 -31.54 -2.91
CA THR A 410 38.02 -32.90 -2.60
C THR A 410 39.08 -32.93 -1.50
N ASP A 411 39.52 -31.78 -0.98
CA ASP A 411 40.67 -31.66 -0.07
C ASP A 411 40.42 -30.72 1.13
N LEU A 412 39.29 -30.90 1.82
CA LEU A 412 38.98 -30.15 3.04
C LEU A 412 40.06 -30.29 4.13
N LYS A 413 40.37 -29.19 4.81
CA LYS A 413 41.36 -29.10 5.89
C LYS A 413 40.72 -28.49 7.12
N THR A 414 41.31 -28.74 8.29
CA THR A 414 40.87 -28.12 9.55
C THR A 414 40.88 -26.59 9.49
N SER A 415 41.75 -25.98 8.68
CA SER A 415 41.79 -24.53 8.44
C SER A 415 40.61 -23.98 7.62
N ASN A 416 39.79 -24.84 7.00
CA ASN A 416 38.55 -24.44 6.35
C ASN A 416 37.40 -24.23 7.35
N PHE A 417 37.64 -24.51 8.64
CA PHE A 417 36.64 -24.42 9.69
C PHE A 417 37.07 -23.41 10.75
N THR A 418 36.08 -22.79 11.39
CA THR A 418 36.26 -21.89 12.53
C THR A 418 35.37 -22.33 13.69
N GLY A 419 35.83 -22.04 14.91
CA GLY A 419 35.10 -22.30 16.16
C GLY A 419 34.28 -21.11 16.62
#